data_AF-A0A1E5T677-F1
#
_entry.id   AF-A0A1E5T677-F1
#
_cell.length_a   1.000
_cell.length_b   1.000
_cell.length_c   1.000
_cell.angle_alpha   90.00
_cell.angle_beta   90.00
_cell.angle_gamma   90.00
#
_symmetry.space_group_name_H-M   'P 1'
#
loop_
_entity.id
_entity.type
_entity.pdbx_description
1 polymer ?
#
loop_
_entity_poly.entity_id
_entity_poly.type
_entity_poly.pdbx_seq_one_letter_code
_entity_poly.pdbx_strand_id
1 'polypeptide(L)'
;MFIRKLFKIGDKAKWLTLELLIVFIGVYLAFLFQGYAEKTNIKKEKEKVLVGLKLELEEFRTGFERFADFQSGKVKEWDSLFRVGEVATYYDWRYIEPQYNFTIIEYALNQKGTDIVSFELYTMLSQIYLEIKKLEHTERLLTELGMKYNIIPNDLDKTKGQGAILAAENRFHFYKFKNFSRDRAGELRRVWQASSEVIKLINEEIGPEKARVVDTALLEKYVSLGVEIDFIKELFDQYFPQYSDEDFQQMLDEIKAGEPK
;
A
#
# COMPACT_ATOMS: atom_id res chain seq x y z
N MET A 1 46.12 40.41 -17.54
CA MET A 1 47.53 40.66 -17.12
C MET A 1 48.24 39.42 -16.56
N PHE A 2 47.54 38.49 -15.89
CA PHE A 2 48.11 37.26 -15.32
C PHE A 2 48.62 36.24 -16.36
N ILE A 3 47.90 36.06 -17.47
CA ILE A 3 48.27 35.09 -18.53
C ILE A 3 49.63 35.43 -19.18
N ARG A 4 49.97 36.72 -19.34
CA ARG A 4 51.27 37.15 -19.91
C ARG A 4 52.48 36.89 -19.00
N LYS A 5 52.29 36.77 -17.68
CA LYS A 5 53.39 36.46 -16.73
C LYS A 5 53.71 34.96 -16.64
N LEU A 6 52.74 34.09 -16.93
CA LEU A 6 52.93 32.64 -17.00
C LEU A 6 53.91 32.22 -18.11
N PHE A 7 54.03 33.00 -19.18
CA PHE A 7 54.90 32.68 -20.32
C PHE A 7 56.40 32.96 -20.11
N LYS A 8 56.80 33.61 -19.00
CA LYS A 8 58.20 33.92 -18.66
C LYS A 8 58.87 32.90 -17.72
N ILE A 9 58.17 31.85 -17.31
CA ILE A 9 58.68 30.81 -16.41
C ILE A 9 59.30 29.70 -17.29
N GLY A 10 60.47 29.17 -16.89
CA GLY A 10 61.22 28.16 -17.66
C GLY A 10 60.36 26.94 -18.02
N ASP A 11 60.65 26.30 -19.17
CA ASP A 11 59.77 25.30 -19.80
C ASP A 11 59.30 24.16 -18.88
N LYS A 12 60.10 23.79 -17.86
CA LYS A 12 59.71 22.81 -16.83
C LYS A 12 58.49 23.24 -16.01
N ALA A 13 58.37 24.52 -15.65
CA ALA A 13 57.25 25.00 -14.86
C ALA A 13 55.96 25.13 -15.68
N LYS A 14 56.08 25.42 -16.99
CA LYS A 14 54.95 25.41 -17.92
C LYS A 14 54.36 24.01 -18.05
N TRP A 15 55.23 22.99 -18.20
CA TRP A 15 54.84 21.59 -18.19
C TRP A 15 54.16 21.18 -16.88
N LEU A 16 54.75 21.55 -15.74
CA LEU A 16 54.17 21.26 -14.43
C LEU A 16 52.78 21.90 -14.26
N THR A 17 52.58 23.14 -14.71
CA THR A 17 51.25 23.79 -14.66
C THR A 17 50.24 23.16 -15.61
N LEU A 18 50.68 22.66 -16.78
CA LEU A 18 49.82 21.96 -17.72
C LEU A 18 49.37 20.61 -17.14
N GLU A 19 50.29 19.85 -16.57
CA GLU A 19 50.00 18.59 -15.87
C GLU A 19 49.01 18.82 -14.72
N LEU A 20 49.25 19.84 -13.89
CA LEU A 20 48.34 20.18 -12.79
C LEU A 20 46.94 20.56 -13.28
N LEU A 21 46.85 21.31 -14.39
CA LEU A 21 45.57 21.70 -15.00
C LEU A 21 44.84 20.49 -15.58
N ILE A 22 45.55 19.56 -16.23
CA ILE A 22 44.97 18.31 -16.74
C ILE A 22 44.46 17.44 -15.58
N VAL A 23 45.24 17.31 -14.50
CA VAL A 23 44.80 16.58 -13.29
C VAL A 23 43.56 17.25 -12.68
N PHE A 24 43.55 18.58 -12.57
CA PHE A 24 42.41 19.32 -12.03
C PHE A 24 41.14 19.13 -12.88
N ILE A 25 41.26 19.22 -14.21
CA ILE A 25 40.15 18.96 -15.14
C ILE A 25 39.69 17.50 -15.03
N GLY A 26 40.62 16.55 -14.97
CA GLY A 26 40.29 15.12 -14.83
C GLY A 26 39.52 14.83 -13.54
N VAL A 27 39.98 15.36 -12.40
CA VAL A 27 39.29 15.23 -11.11
C VAL A 27 37.92 15.91 -11.14
N TYR A 28 37.84 17.13 -11.68
CA TYR A 28 36.58 17.86 -11.78
C TYR A 28 35.55 17.14 -12.67
N LEU A 29 35.97 16.63 -13.83
CA LEU A 29 35.12 15.83 -14.71
C LEU A 29 34.69 14.52 -14.03
N ALA A 30 35.59 13.85 -13.29
CA ALA A 30 35.25 12.65 -12.54
C ALA A 30 34.16 12.94 -11.49
N PHE A 31 34.29 14.02 -10.72
CA PHE A 31 33.25 14.44 -9.77
C PHE A 31 31.93 14.79 -10.45
N LEU A 32 31.97 15.48 -11.61
CA LEU A 32 30.76 15.79 -12.37
C LEU A 32 30.06 14.53 -12.89
N PHE A 33 30.81 13.58 -13.46
CA PHE A 33 30.25 12.33 -13.95
C PHE A 33 29.71 11.46 -12.81
N GLN A 34 30.42 11.41 -11.67
CA GLN A 34 29.96 10.71 -10.48
C GLN A 34 28.64 11.32 -9.97
N GLY A 35 28.56 12.64 -9.82
CA GLY A 35 27.34 13.31 -9.38
C GLY A 35 26.18 13.16 -10.36
N TYR A 36 26.44 13.12 -11.66
CA TYR A 36 25.40 12.86 -12.67
C TYR A 36 24.88 11.41 -12.61
N ALA A 37 25.79 10.44 -12.48
CA ALA A 37 25.45 9.02 -12.36
C ALA A 37 24.63 8.77 -11.08
N GLU A 38 25.04 9.36 -9.96
CA GLU A 38 24.32 9.28 -8.69
C GLU A 38 22.90 9.85 -8.80
N LYS A 39 22.74 11.05 -9.37
CA LYS A 39 21.40 11.65 -9.60
C LYS A 39 20.51 10.78 -10.49
N THR A 40 21.08 10.16 -11.51
CA THR A 40 20.33 9.28 -12.42
C THR A 40 19.90 8.00 -11.69
N ASN A 41 20.76 7.44 -10.85
CA ASN A 41 20.44 6.28 -10.03
C ASN A 41 19.35 6.60 -8.99
N ILE A 42 19.45 7.75 -8.30
CA ILE A 42 18.43 8.21 -7.36
C ILE A 42 17.08 8.40 -8.07
N LYS A 43 17.07 9.00 -9.27
CA LYS A 43 15.84 9.19 -10.04
C LYS A 43 15.19 7.85 -10.42
N LYS A 44 15.99 6.87 -10.88
CA LYS A 44 15.50 5.53 -11.23
C LYS A 44 14.95 4.80 -10.00
N GLU A 45 15.63 4.90 -8.87
CA GLU A 45 15.18 4.27 -7.62
C GLU A 45 13.90 4.93 -7.11
N LYS A 46 13.84 6.26 -7.11
CA LYS A 46 12.63 7.02 -6.79
C LYS A 46 11.45 6.56 -7.63
N GLU A 47 11.64 6.48 -8.93
CA GLU A 47 10.60 6.03 -9.85
C GLU A 47 10.13 4.60 -9.54
N LYS A 48 11.07 3.68 -9.32
CA LYS A 48 10.75 2.30 -8.95
C LYS A 48 9.94 2.23 -7.65
N VAL A 49 10.30 3.03 -6.65
CA VAL A 49 9.56 3.12 -5.38
C VAL A 49 8.16 3.66 -5.60
N LEU A 50 8.01 4.75 -6.34
CA LEU A 50 6.70 5.36 -6.60
C LEU A 50 5.77 4.41 -7.39
N VAL A 51 6.30 3.71 -8.40
CA VAL A 51 5.57 2.70 -9.17
C VAL A 51 5.12 1.55 -8.26
N GLY A 52 6.01 1.02 -7.43
CA GLY A 52 5.67 -0.05 -6.48
C GLY A 52 4.66 0.39 -5.43
N LEU A 53 4.79 1.62 -4.91
CA LEU A 53 3.85 2.20 -3.96
C LEU A 53 2.46 2.36 -4.58
N LYS A 54 2.38 2.87 -5.81
CA LYS A 54 1.08 2.99 -6.50
C LYS A 54 0.41 1.63 -6.57
N LEU A 55 1.11 0.60 -7.03
CA LEU A 55 0.51 -0.74 -7.15
C LEU A 55 -0.03 -1.28 -5.80
N GLU A 56 0.77 -1.23 -4.73
CA GLU A 56 0.31 -1.67 -3.40
C GLU A 56 -0.88 -0.85 -2.89
N LEU A 57 -0.84 0.47 -3.06
CA LEU A 57 -1.90 1.36 -2.59
C LEU A 57 -3.19 1.22 -3.39
N GLU A 58 -3.11 0.89 -4.69
CA GLU A 58 -4.29 0.65 -5.53
C GLU A 58 -5.07 -0.59 -5.09
N GLU A 59 -4.38 -1.62 -4.59
CA GLU A 59 -5.02 -2.79 -4.00
C GLU A 59 -5.84 -2.42 -2.76
N PHE A 60 -5.30 -1.55 -1.90
CA PHE A 60 -6.05 -1.03 -0.76
C PHE A 60 -7.21 -0.14 -1.20
N ARG A 61 -6.98 0.74 -2.17
CA ARG A 61 -8.01 1.67 -2.66
C ARG A 61 -9.21 0.94 -3.27
N THR A 62 -8.96 -0.13 -4.03
CA THR A 62 -10.01 -0.85 -4.76
C THR A 62 -10.69 -1.93 -3.92
N GLY A 63 -10.00 -2.48 -2.91
CA GLY A 63 -10.54 -3.53 -2.05
C GLY A 63 -11.14 -3.05 -0.73
N PHE A 64 -10.46 -2.14 -0.01
CA PHE A 64 -10.76 -1.91 1.41
C PHE A 64 -12.08 -1.17 1.65
N GLU A 65 -12.55 -0.36 0.70
CA GLU A 65 -13.88 0.27 0.79
C GLU A 65 -14.98 -0.80 0.86
N ARG A 66 -14.97 -1.75 -0.07
CA ARG A 66 -15.94 -2.85 -0.14
C ARG A 66 -15.88 -3.71 1.14
N PHE A 67 -14.69 -4.00 1.64
CA PHE A 67 -14.52 -4.74 2.90
C PHE A 67 -15.01 -3.95 4.11
N ALA A 68 -14.77 -2.63 4.16
CA ALA A 68 -15.26 -1.75 5.22
C ALA A 68 -16.80 -1.70 5.24
N ASP A 69 -17.42 -1.63 4.07
CA ASP A 69 -18.88 -1.59 3.92
C ASP A 69 -19.52 -2.91 4.32
N PHE A 70 -18.97 -4.03 3.84
CA PHE A 70 -19.40 -5.36 4.25
C PHE A 70 -19.30 -5.55 5.78
N GLN A 71 -18.15 -5.21 6.36
CA GLN A 71 -17.92 -5.30 7.80
C GLN A 71 -18.88 -4.39 8.57
N SER A 72 -19.11 -3.16 8.10
CA SER A 72 -20.06 -2.22 8.70
C SER A 72 -21.50 -2.77 8.67
N GLY A 73 -21.89 -3.41 7.57
CA GLY A 73 -23.17 -4.10 7.45
C GLY A 73 -23.33 -5.21 8.48
N LYS A 74 -22.29 -6.04 8.65
CA LYS A 74 -22.28 -7.12 9.65
C LYS A 74 -22.33 -6.60 11.08
N VAL A 75 -21.63 -5.51 11.39
CA VAL A 75 -21.71 -4.87 12.71
C VAL A 75 -23.14 -4.40 13.01
N LYS A 76 -23.87 -3.84 12.03
CA LYS A 76 -25.28 -3.42 12.20
C LYS A 76 -26.20 -4.61 12.45
N GLU A 77 -26.01 -5.71 11.72
CA GLU A 77 -26.71 -6.99 11.94
C GLU A 77 -26.48 -7.49 13.36
N TRP A 78 -25.22 -7.55 13.81
CA TRP A 78 -24.84 -7.99 15.14
C TRP A 78 -25.31 -7.06 16.26
N ASP A 79 -25.30 -5.75 16.03
CA ASP A 79 -25.88 -4.77 16.98
C ASP A 79 -27.38 -5.04 17.18
N SER A 80 -28.10 -5.47 16.14
CA SER A 80 -29.52 -5.80 16.21
C SER A 80 -29.76 -7.10 16.98
N LEU A 81 -28.99 -8.16 16.70
CA LEU A 81 -29.05 -9.43 17.44
C LEU A 81 -28.74 -9.23 18.93
N PHE A 82 -27.69 -8.45 19.23
CA PHE A 82 -27.25 -8.24 20.61
C PHE A 82 -28.31 -7.51 21.46
N ARG A 83 -29.11 -6.62 20.85
CA ARG A 83 -30.20 -5.89 21.52
C ARG A 83 -31.35 -6.81 21.95
N VAL A 84 -31.64 -7.85 21.19
CA VAL A 84 -32.67 -8.86 21.54
C VAL A 84 -32.12 -9.99 22.41
N GLY A 85 -30.86 -9.88 22.85
CA GLY A 85 -30.22 -10.86 23.72
C GLY A 85 -29.59 -12.05 22.99
N GLU A 86 -29.55 -12.01 21.66
CA GLU A 86 -28.98 -13.07 20.83
C GLU A 86 -27.49 -12.89 20.55
N VAL A 87 -26.84 -13.99 20.20
CA VAL A 87 -25.41 -14.06 19.87
C VAL A 87 -25.25 -14.74 18.52
N ALA A 88 -24.61 -14.05 17.57
CA ALA A 88 -24.30 -14.64 16.28
C ALA A 88 -23.28 -15.79 16.41
N THR A 89 -23.23 -16.68 15.44
CA THR A 89 -22.11 -17.59 15.27
C THR A 89 -20.95 -16.82 14.66
N TYR A 90 -19.96 -16.46 15.48
CA TYR A 90 -18.77 -15.70 15.05
C TYR A 90 -17.46 -16.51 15.11
N TYR A 91 -17.56 -17.83 15.36
CA TYR A 91 -16.39 -18.71 15.52
C TYR A 91 -15.70 -19.08 14.19
N ASP A 92 -16.40 -18.86 13.09
CA ASP A 92 -15.95 -19.04 11.71
C ASP A 92 -15.19 -17.82 11.16
N TRP A 93 -15.28 -16.66 11.84
CA TRP A 93 -14.54 -15.47 11.49
C TRP A 93 -13.08 -15.60 11.91
N ARG A 94 -12.23 -15.91 10.93
CA ARG A 94 -10.78 -16.08 11.12
C ARG A 94 -10.03 -15.24 10.12
N TYR A 95 -9.01 -14.57 10.61
CA TYR A 95 -8.13 -13.71 9.83
C TYR A 95 -6.72 -14.31 9.88
N ILE A 96 -6.24 -14.85 8.76
CA ILE A 96 -4.99 -15.63 8.69
C ILE A 96 -3.83 -14.69 8.35
N GLU A 97 -2.89 -14.52 9.27
CA GLU A 97 -1.70 -13.67 9.05
C GLU A 97 -0.60 -14.39 8.25
N PRO A 98 0.17 -13.67 7.39
CA PRO A 98 0.02 -12.25 7.02
C PRO A 98 -1.08 -12.04 5.95
N GLN A 99 -1.85 -10.95 6.09
CA GLN A 99 -3.02 -10.67 5.21
C GLN A 99 -2.77 -9.62 4.14
N TYR A 100 -1.87 -8.66 4.41
CA TYR A 100 -1.69 -7.47 3.58
C TYR A 100 -0.25 -7.40 3.11
N ASN A 101 -0.05 -7.04 1.83
CA ASN A 101 1.27 -6.73 1.31
C ASN A 101 1.48 -5.21 1.38
N PHE A 102 2.39 -4.78 2.26
CA PHE A 102 2.81 -3.39 2.43
C PHE A 102 4.34 -3.28 2.46
N THR A 103 5.00 -4.18 1.75
CA THR A 103 6.47 -4.31 1.75
C THR A 103 7.12 -3.08 1.12
N ILE A 104 6.53 -2.51 0.06
CA ILE A 104 7.05 -1.30 -0.56
C ILE A 104 6.80 -0.08 0.34
N ILE A 105 5.68 -0.04 1.07
CA ILE A 105 5.48 0.97 2.12
C ILE A 105 6.58 0.91 3.18
N GLU A 106 6.90 -0.28 3.70
CA GLU A 106 8.02 -0.45 4.67
C GLU A 106 9.36 -0.04 4.08
N TYR A 107 9.64 -0.43 2.84
CA TYR A 107 10.84 -0.02 2.13
C TYR A 107 10.94 1.51 2.01
N ALA A 108 9.87 2.17 1.56
CA ALA A 108 9.83 3.62 1.41
C ALA A 108 10.03 4.36 2.74
N LEU A 109 9.46 3.85 3.84
CA LEU A 109 9.65 4.43 5.18
C LEU A 109 11.09 4.28 5.69
N ASN A 110 11.79 3.21 5.29
CA ASN A 110 13.21 3.01 5.62
C ASN A 110 14.15 3.91 4.80
N GLN A 111 13.69 4.52 3.72
CA GLN A 111 14.45 5.50 2.92
C GLN A 111 14.37 6.94 3.48
N LYS A 112 14.02 7.11 4.76
CA LYS A 112 13.89 8.42 5.41
C LYS A 112 15.18 9.25 5.30
N GLY A 113 15.05 10.48 4.81
CA GLY A 113 16.17 11.41 4.65
C GLY A 113 16.95 11.24 3.35
N THR A 114 16.49 10.37 2.45
CA THR A 114 16.96 10.31 1.06
C THR A 114 16.08 11.19 0.17
N ASP A 115 16.58 11.58 -1.01
CA ASP A 115 15.83 12.33 -2.03
C ASP A 115 14.75 11.47 -2.74
N ILE A 116 14.57 10.22 -2.32
CA ILE A 116 13.65 9.24 -2.94
C ILE A 116 12.21 9.51 -2.51
N VAL A 117 11.97 9.78 -1.23
CA VAL A 117 10.62 9.95 -0.65
C VAL A 117 10.50 11.34 -0.07
N SER A 118 9.53 12.13 -0.54
CA SER A 118 9.25 13.46 -0.01
C SER A 118 8.77 13.38 1.45
N PHE A 119 8.98 14.45 2.22
CA PHE A 119 8.52 14.50 3.62
C PHE A 119 7.00 14.31 3.76
N GLU A 120 6.24 14.88 2.82
CA GLU A 120 4.79 14.73 2.76
C GLU A 120 4.39 13.26 2.51
N LEU A 121 4.97 12.64 1.46
CA LEU A 121 4.74 11.23 1.16
C LEU A 121 5.13 10.33 2.35
N TYR A 122 6.27 10.58 2.99
CA TYR A 122 6.69 9.85 4.19
C TYR A 122 5.66 9.94 5.32
N THR A 123 5.10 11.12 5.55
CA THR A 123 4.10 11.35 6.61
C THR A 123 2.82 10.57 6.33
N MET A 124 2.33 10.60 5.08
CA MET A 124 1.12 9.88 4.68
C MET A 124 1.33 8.36 4.70
N LEU A 125 2.47 7.88 4.19
CA LEU A 125 2.83 6.46 4.24
C LEU A 125 2.95 5.96 5.69
N SER A 126 3.50 6.78 6.59
CA SER A 126 3.59 6.44 8.02
C SER A 126 2.20 6.27 8.65
N GLN A 127 1.24 7.11 8.24
CA GLN A 127 -0.14 6.99 8.68
C GLN A 127 -0.80 5.72 8.13
N ILE A 128 -0.62 5.41 6.84
CA ILE A 128 -1.14 4.17 6.23
C ILE A 128 -0.57 2.95 6.95
N TYR A 129 0.74 2.91 7.13
CA TYR A 129 1.43 1.82 7.85
C TYR A 129 0.88 1.63 9.27
N LEU A 130 0.70 2.72 10.02
CA LEU A 130 0.13 2.65 11.36
C LEU A 130 -1.30 2.09 11.36
N GLU A 131 -2.15 2.52 10.42
CA GLU A 131 -3.52 2.02 10.32
C GLU A 131 -3.57 0.54 9.89
N ILE A 132 -2.66 0.09 9.01
CA ILE A 132 -2.51 -1.33 8.68
C ILE A 132 -2.08 -2.13 9.91
N LYS A 133 -1.14 -1.63 10.73
CA LYS A 133 -0.74 -2.32 11.97
C LYS A 133 -1.86 -2.40 13.00
N LYS A 134 -2.70 -1.38 13.10
CA LYS A 134 -3.92 -1.42 13.92
C LYS A 134 -4.90 -2.46 13.38
N LEU A 135 -5.11 -2.49 12.07
CA LEU A 135 -5.96 -3.47 11.39
C LEU A 135 -5.52 -4.91 11.65
N GLU A 136 -4.23 -5.22 11.45
CA GLU A 136 -3.66 -6.53 11.77
C GLU A 136 -3.89 -6.91 13.24
N HIS A 137 -3.67 -5.97 14.16
CA HIS A 137 -3.89 -6.21 15.59
C HIS A 137 -5.37 -6.49 15.91
N THR A 138 -6.28 -5.69 15.36
CA THR A 138 -7.73 -5.86 15.53
C THR A 138 -8.20 -7.21 15.01
N GLU A 139 -7.71 -7.64 13.85
CA GLU A 139 -8.04 -8.92 13.23
C GLU A 139 -7.51 -10.13 14.02
N ARG A 140 -6.34 -9.99 14.65
CA ARG A 140 -5.84 -10.97 15.61
C ARG A 140 -6.77 -11.12 16.81
N LEU A 141 -7.20 -10.01 17.41
CA LEU A 141 -8.13 -10.02 18.54
C LEU A 141 -9.49 -10.60 18.16
N LEU A 142 -9.97 -10.34 16.96
CA LEU A 142 -11.18 -10.97 16.42
C LEU A 142 -11.03 -12.48 16.32
N THR A 143 -9.92 -12.96 15.76
CA THR A 143 -9.64 -14.39 15.64
C THR A 143 -9.55 -15.06 17.01
N GLU A 144 -8.83 -14.45 17.96
CA GLU A 144 -8.74 -14.95 19.34
C GLU A 144 -10.12 -15.05 20.03
N LEU A 145 -11.00 -14.07 19.80
CA LEU A 145 -12.35 -14.11 20.34
C LEU A 145 -13.20 -15.17 19.65
N GLY A 146 -13.11 -15.31 18.33
CA GLY A 146 -13.79 -16.37 17.57
C GLY A 146 -13.43 -17.76 18.07
N MET A 147 -12.15 -17.98 18.42
CA MET A 147 -11.67 -19.23 19.02
C MET A 147 -12.18 -19.50 20.44
N LYS A 148 -12.64 -18.47 21.17
CA LYS A 148 -13.22 -18.58 22.51
C LYS A 148 -14.74 -18.80 22.51
N TYR A 149 -15.33 -19.04 21.35
CA TYR A 149 -16.75 -19.36 21.25
C TYR A 149 -17.03 -20.76 21.83
N ASN A 150 -17.91 -20.82 22.82
CA ASN A 150 -18.39 -22.07 23.40
C ASN A 150 -19.53 -22.64 22.56
N ILE A 151 -19.35 -23.83 22.00
CA ILE A 151 -20.47 -24.59 21.44
C ILE A 151 -21.29 -25.10 22.62
N ILE A 152 -22.58 -24.75 22.68
CA ILE A 152 -23.48 -25.21 23.75
C ILE A 152 -24.18 -26.49 23.25
N PRO A 153 -23.91 -27.66 23.86
CA PRO A 153 -24.63 -28.90 23.57
C PRO A 153 -26.15 -28.76 23.66
N ASN A 154 -26.88 -29.51 22.82
CA ASN A 154 -28.35 -29.43 22.75
C ASN A 154 -29.06 -29.90 24.02
N ASP A 155 -28.39 -30.69 24.86
CA ASP A 155 -28.88 -31.19 26.15
C ASP A 155 -28.74 -30.18 27.29
N LEU A 156 -28.02 -29.06 27.08
CA LEU A 156 -27.89 -28.00 28.07
C LEU A 156 -28.88 -26.84 27.82
N ASP A 157 -29.66 -26.52 28.86
CA ASP A 157 -30.56 -25.35 28.86
C ASP A 157 -29.74 -24.05 28.94
N LYS A 158 -29.87 -23.20 27.90
CA LYS A 158 -29.18 -21.90 27.80
C LYS A 158 -29.55 -20.90 28.90
N THR A 159 -30.59 -21.18 29.69
CA THR A 159 -31.09 -20.29 30.75
C THR A 159 -30.77 -20.79 32.16
N LYS A 160 -30.23 -22.01 32.31
CA LYS A 160 -29.98 -22.62 33.63
C LYS A 160 -28.63 -23.32 33.72
N GLY A 161 -28.09 -23.42 34.94
CA GLY A 161 -26.89 -24.18 35.24
C GLY A 161 -25.70 -23.84 34.34
N GLN A 162 -25.01 -24.87 33.83
CA GLN A 162 -23.83 -24.71 32.98
C GLN A 162 -24.17 -24.04 31.63
N GLY A 163 -25.35 -24.30 31.06
CA GLY A 163 -25.74 -23.70 29.78
C GLY A 163 -25.88 -22.17 29.86
N ALA A 164 -26.39 -21.65 30.99
CA ALA A 164 -26.44 -20.21 31.25
C ALA A 164 -25.06 -19.57 31.35
N ILE A 165 -24.10 -20.25 31.98
CA ILE A 165 -22.72 -19.76 32.12
C ILE A 165 -22.07 -19.64 30.73
N LEU A 166 -22.13 -20.71 29.93
CA LEU A 166 -21.57 -20.72 28.57
C LEU A 166 -22.25 -19.68 27.66
N ALA A 167 -23.57 -19.50 27.77
CA ALA A 167 -24.30 -18.48 27.04
C ALA A 167 -23.88 -17.06 27.45
N ALA A 168 -23.67 -16.81 28.75
CA ALA A 168 -23.20 -15.52 29.25
C ALA A 168 -21.77 -15.21 28.78
N GLU A 169 -20.88 -16.20 28.80
CA GLU A 169 -19.51 -16.08 28.27
C GLU A 169 -19.53 -15.74 26.77
N ASN A 170 -20.30 -16.50 25.98
CA ASN A 170 -20.47 -16.24 24.55
C ASN A 170 -20.97 -14.83 24.28
N ARG A 171 -21.94 -14.36 25.07
CA ARG A 171 -22.49 -13.01 24.95
C ARG A 171 -21.46 -11.93 25.28
N PHE A 172 -20.63 -12.15 26.30
CA PHE A 172 -19.55 -11.24 26.66
C PHE A 172 -18.45 -11.18 25.59
N HIS A 173 -18.01 -12.33 25.08
CA HIS A 173 -17.04 -12.39 23.99
C HIS A 173 -17.60 -11.77 22.70
N PHE A 174 -18.87 -12.02 22.39
CA PHE A 174 -19.53 -11.42 21.23
C PHE A 174 -19.62 -9.90 21.32
N TYR A 175 -19.89 -9.34 22.51
CA TYR A 175 -19.86 -7.90 22.73
C TYR A 175 -18.50 -7.29 22.35
N LYS A 176 -17.40 -7.91 22.79
CA LYS A 176 -16.04 -7.49 22.43
C LYS A 176 -15.77 -7.67 20.93
N PHE A 177 -16.14 -8.82 20.38
CA PHE A 177 -15.94 -9.17 18.97
C PHE A 177 -16.60 -8.12 18.06
N LYS A 178 -17.83 -7.72 18.39
CA LYS A 178 -18.56 -6.68 17.66
C LYS A 178 -17.88 -5.31 17.73
N ASN A 179 -17.26 -4.96 18.86
CA ASN A 179 -16.53 -3.69 18.99
C ASN A 179 -15.26 -3.69 18.14
N PHE A 180 -14.44 -4.74 18.22
CA PHE A 180 -13.28 -4.89 17.33
C PHE A 180 -13.68 -4.96 15.85
N SER A 181 -14.83 -5.54 15.55
CA SER A 181 -15.37 -5.56 14.18
C SER A 181 -15.72 -4.16 13.67
N ARG A 182 -16.14 -3.26 14.57
CA ARG A 182 -16.37 -1.85 14.25
C ARG A 182 -15.06 -1.11 14.05
N ASP A 183 -14.07 -1.39 14.89
CA ASP A 183 -12.72 -0.82 14.76
C ASP A 183 -12.10 -1.23 13.42
N ARG A 184 -12.18 -2.52 13.07
CA ARG A 184 -11.77 -3.08 11.77
C ARG A 184 -12.40 -2.33 10.60
N ALA A 185 -13.72 -2.13 10.62
CA ALA A 185 -14.41 -1.39 9.56
C ALA A 185 -13.89 0.06 9.46
N GLY A 186 -13.62 0.70 10.60
CA GLY A 186 -13.04 2.05 10.65
C GLY A 186 -11.60 2.10 10.13
N GLU A 187 -10.77 1.13 10.48
CA GLU A 187 -9.37 1.00 10.04
C GLU A 187 -9.28 0.79 8.53
N LEU A 188 -10.07 -0.16 7.99
CA LEU A 188 -10.18 -0.37 6.54
C LEU A 188 -10.56 0.91 5.81
N ARG A 189 -11.55 1.65 6.31
CA ARG A 189 -11.98 2.91 5.68
C ARG A 189 -10.91 4.00 5.76
N ARG A 190 -10.15 4.09 6.86
CA ARG A 190 -9.05 5.05 6.99
C ARG A 190 -7.89 4.72 6.06
N VAL A 191 -7.52 3.44 5.93
CA VAL A 191 -6.50 3.00 4.98
C VAL A 191 -6.94 3.29 3.54
N TRP A 192 -8.19 2.99 3.19
CA TRP A 192 -8.77 3.32 1.88
C TRP A 192 -8.67 4.82 1.55
N GLN A 193 -9.11 5.69 2.47
CA GLN A 193 -9.05 7.14 2.30
C GLN A 193 -7.62 7.64 2.15
N ALA A 194 -6.72 7.21 3.05
CA ALA A 194 -5.33 7.63 3.02
C ALA A 194 -4.62 7.15 1.74
N SER A 195 -4.87 5.91 1.31
CA SER A 195 -4.31 5.38 0.06
C SER A 195 -4.79 6.18 -1.16
N SER A 196 -6.06 6.57 -1.19
CA SER A 196 -6.63 7.39 -2.27
C SER A 196 -5.94 8.75 -2.39
N GLU A 197 -5.63 9.39 -1.26
CA GLU A 197 -4.91 10.67 -1.28
C GLU A 197 -3.45 10.50 -1.71
N VAL A 198 -2.77 9.45 -1.23
CA VAL A 198 -1.37 9.19 -1.62
C VAL A 198 -1.24 8.86 -3.11
N ILE A 199 -2.19 8.10 -3.67
CA ILE A 199 -2.20 7.77 -5.09
C ILE A 199 -2.26 9.02 -5.96
N LYS A 200 -3.01 10.07 -5.56
CA LYS A 200 -3.05 11.34 -6.30
C LYS A 200 -1.66 11.97 -6.37
N LEU A 201 -0.98 12.07 -5.23
CA LEU A 201 0.39 12.60 -5.14
C LEU A 201 1.36 11.79 -6.00
N ILE A 202 1.27 10.45 -5.95
CA ILE A 202 2.13 9.59 -6.76
C ILE A 202 1.87 9.78 -8.26
N ASN A 203 0.60 9.82 -8.68
CA ASN A 203 0.22 10.01 -10.09
C ASN A 203 0.75 11.35 -10.63
N GLU A 204 0.72 12.42 -9.82
CA GLU A 204 1.31 13.71 -10.17
C GLU A 204 2.84 13.62 -10.37
N GLU A 205 3.54 12.83 -9.55
CA GLU A 205 4.99 12.67 -9.64
C GLU A 205 5.46 11.76 -10.79
N ILE A 206 4.75 10.65 -11.08
CA ILE A 206 5.17 9.69 -12.12
C ILE A 206 4.64 10.04 -13.51
N GLY A 207 3.57 10.82 -13.60
CA GLY A 207 2.91 11.23 -14.85
C GLY A 207 1.96 10.16 -15.44
N PRO A 208 1.12 10.56 -16.42
CA PRO A 208 0.00 9.76 -16.91
C PRO A 208 0.43 8.48 -17.65
N GLU A 209 1.55 8.51 -18.37
CA GLU A 209 2.07 7.36 -19.11
C GLU A 209 2.43 6.21 -18.15
N LYS A 210 3.19 6.50 -17.11
CA LYS A 210 3.60 5.50 -16.12
C LYS A 210 2.45 5.09 -15.22
N ALA A 211 1.55 6.01 -14.89
CA ALA A 211 0.34 5.66 -14.18
C ALA A 211 -0.47 4.61 -14.95
N ARG A 212 -0.62 4.76 -16.28
CA ARG A 212 -1.27 3.76 -17.13
C ARG A 212 -0.55 2.41 -17.11
N VAL A 213 0.78 2.38 -17.18
CA VAL A 213 1.53 1.11 -17.08
C VAL A 213 1.24 0.39 -15.77
N VAL A 214 1.20 1.12 -14.65
CA VAL A 214 0.87 0.52 -13.34
C VAL A 214 -0.58 0.05 -13.29
N ASP A 215 -1.52 0.83 -13.82
CA ASP A 215 -2.93 0.47 -13.87
C ASP A 215 -3.18 -0.76 -14.77
N THR A 216 -2.42 -0.91 -15.87
CA THR A 216 -2.41 -2.13 -16.71
C THR A 216 -1.83 -3.32 -15.95
N ALA A 217 -0.75 -3.14 -15.18
CA ALA A 217 -0.19 -4.23 -14.36
C ALA A 217 -1.17 -4.70 -13.27
N LEU A 218 -1.95 -3.77 -12.70
CA LEU A 218 -3.03 -4.12 -11.78
C LEU A 218 -4.13 -4.92 -12.48
N LEU A 219 -4.53 -4.51 -13.69
CA LEU A 219 -5.49 -5.24 -14.51
C LEU A 219 -4.99 -6.66 -14.82
N GLU A 220 -3.73 -6.81 -15.23
CA GLU A 220 -3.09 -8.09 -15.48
C GLU A 220 -3.11 -8.99 -14.24
N LYS A 221 -2.85 -8.43 -13.05
CA LYS A 221 -2.98 -9.15 -11.79
C LYS A 221 -4.41 -9.69 -11.58
N TYR A 222 -5.44 -8.91 -11.82
CA TYR A 222 -6.82 -9.39 -11.68
C TYR A 222 -7.19 -10.47 -12.70
N VAL A 223 -6.78 -10.30 -13.96
CA VAL A 223 -7.01 -11.28 -15.03
C VAL A 223 -6.29 -12.60 -14.72
N SER A 224 -5.02 -12.54 -14.29
CA SER A 224 -4.23 -13.74 -13.95
C SER A 224 -4.74 -14.48 -12.71
N LEU A 225 -5.39 -13.78 -11.77
CA LEU A 225 -6.08 -14.39 -10.63
C LEU A 225 -7.43 -15.01 -11.01
N GLY A 226 -7.88 -14.90 -12.26
CA GLY A 226 -9.14 -15.45 -12.73
C GLY A 226 -10.37 -14.71 -12.21
N VAL A 227 -10.24 -13.43 -11.84
CA VAL A 227 -11.38 -12.60 -11.45
C VAL A 227 -12.28 -12.36 -12.67
N GLU A 228 -13.60 -12.39 -12.47
CA GLU A 228 -14.56 -12.20 -13.56
C GLU A 228 -14.41 -10.83 -14.22
N ILE A 229 -14.35 -10.81 -15.56
CA ILE A 229 -14.09 -9.58 -16.33
C ILE A 229 -15.15 -8.50 -16.06
N ASP A 230 -16.42 -8.88 -15.93
CA ASP A 230 -17.51 -7.93 -15.66
C ASP A 230 -17.32 -7.25 -14.29
N PHE A 231 -16.84 -8.00 -13.29
CA PHE A 231 -16.51 -7.45 -11.98
C PHE A 231 -15.27 -6.54 -12.04
N ILE A 232 -14.24 -6.93 -12.78
CA ILE A 232 -13.06 -6.10 -13.00
C ILE A 232 -13.47 -4.78 -13.69
N LYS A 233 -14.36 -4.86 -14.68
CA LYS A 233 -14.85 -3.68 -15.40
C LYS A 233 -15.59 -2.72 -14.47
N GLU A 234 -16.49 -3.22 -13.64
CA GLU A 234 -17.18 -2.40 -12.62
C GLU A 234 -16.18 -1.69 -11.69
N LEU A 235 -15.15 -2.40 -11.25
CA LEU A 235 -14.08 -1.85 -10.42
C LEU A 235 -13.30 -0.76 -11.18
N PHE A 236 -12.98 -0.99 -12.45
CA PHE A 236 -12.29 -0.01 -13.28
C PHE A 236 -13.12 1.25 -13.51
N ASP A 237 -14.41 1.12 -13.75
CA ASP A 237 -15.32 2.26 -13.94
C ASP A 237 -15.44 3.10 -12.65
N GLN A 238 -15.46 2.44 -11.50
CA GLN A 238 -15.55 3.11 -10.21
C GLN A 238 -14.25 3.83 -9.81
N TYR A 239 -13.11 3.15 -9.97
CA TYR A 239 -11.84 3.59 -9.40
C TYR A 239 -10.87 4.20 -10.42
N PHE A 240 -11.06 3.98 -11.70
CA PHE A 240 -10.20 4.51 -12.77
C PHE A 240 -11.04 5.24 -13.83
N PRO A 241 -11.82 6.28 -13.42
CA PRO A 241 -12.76 6.96 -14.31
C PRO A 241 -12.09 7.72 -15.47
N GLN A 242 -10.76 7.84 -15.46
CA GLN A 242 -10.00 8.39 -16.57
C GLN A 242 -9.95 7.48 -17.80
N TYR A 243 -10.23 6.18 -17.66
CA TYR A 243 -10.20 5.23 -18.76
C TYR A 243 -11.60 5.02 -19.33
N SER A 244 -11.71 5.14 -20.65
CA SER A 244 -12.94 4.78 -21.37
C SER A 244 -13.11 3.27 -21.49
N ASP A 245 -14.27 2.81 -21.95
CA ASP A 245 -14.49 1.41 -22.32
C ASP A 245 -13.51 0.94 -23.38
N GLU A 246 -13.18 1.80 -24.35
CA GLU A 246 -12.20 1.52 -25.39
C GLU A 246 -10.79 1.36 -24.81
N ASP A 247 -10.38 2.22 -23.87
CA ASP A 247 -9.10 2.10 -23.16
C ASP A 247 -9.00 0.79 -22.39
N PHE A 248 -10.06 0.42 -21.67
CA PHE A 248 -10.11 -0.82 -20.90
C PHE A 248 -9.96 -2.05 -21.80
N GLN A 249 -10.67 -2.09 -22.94
CA GLN A 249 -10.53 -3.17 -23.90
C GLN A 249 -9.13 -3.21 -24.51
N GLN A 250 -8.55 -2.06 -24.83
CA GLN A 250 -7.18 -1.97 -25.33
C GLN A 250 -6.18 -2.54 -24.31
N MET A 251 -6.30 -2.18 -23.03
CA MET A 251 -5.42 -2.70 -21.97
C MET A 251 -5.58 -4.23 -21.83
N LEU A 252 -6.79 -4.77 -21.95
CA LEU A 252 -7.02 -6.21 -21.95
C LEU A 252 -6.36 -6.91 -23.15
N ASP A 253 -6.42 -6.30 -24.32
CA ASP A 253 -5.82 -6.85 -25.53
C ASP A 253 -4.28 -6.81 -25.47
N GLU A 254 -3.70 -5.74 -24.90
CA GLU A 254 -2.26 -5.63 -24.61
C GLU A 254 -1.80 -6.77 -23.68
N ILE A 255 -2.56 -7.06 -22.62
CA ILE A 255 -2.30 -8.18 -21.70
C ILE A 255 -2.36 -9.53 -22.41
N LYS A 256 -3.38 -9.77 -23.24
CA LYS A 256 -3.53 -11.04 -23.98
C LYS A 256 -2.46 -11.23 -25.05
N ALA A 257 -1.98 -10.16 -25.66
CA ALA A 257 -0.92 -10.18 -26.66
C ALA A 257 0.47 -10.47 -26.05
N GLY A 258 0.59 -10.40 -24.71
CA GLY A 258 1.88 -10.54 -24.03
C GLY A 258 2.82 -9.37 -24.33
N GLU A 259 2.27 -8.18 -24.66
CA GLU A 259 3.03 -6.95 -24.84
C GLU A 259 2.90 -6.05 -23.59
N PRO A 260 3.68 -6.28 -22.52
CA PRO A 260 3.90 -5.22 -21.55
C PRO A 260 4.88 -4.22 -22.17
N LYS A 261 4.43 -2.98 -22.41
CA LYS A 261 5.31 -1.84 -22.75
C LYS A 261 5.83 -1.17 -21.48
#